data_AF-A0A5C4YBZ0-F1
#
_entry.id   AF-A0A5C4YBZ0-F1
#
_cell.length_a   1.000
_cell.length_b   1.000
_cell.length_c   1.000
_cell.angle_alpha   90.00
_cell.angle_beta   90.00
_cell.angle_gamma   90.00
#
_symmetry.space_group_name_H-M   'P 1'
#
loop_
_entity.id
_entity.type
_entity.pdbx_description
1 polymer ?
#
loop_
_entity_poly.entity_id
_entity_poly.type
_entity_poly.pdbx_seq_one_letter_code
_entity_poly.pdbx_strand_id
1 'polypeptide(L)'
;MYYKNNKNVFLELLIVAFCLLLFLHFIPGVNNVKILDKVHASEHSSAFTLYFSFDKPLGVFLLFLLMPSLFENLNRIKPKLFQAALLFASPFLLLSIPW
;
A
#
# COMPACT_ATOMS: atom_id res chain seq x y z
N MET A 1 19.82 -18.53 -12.82
CA MET A 1 18.82 -18.19 -11.77
C MET A 1 17.74 -19.26 -11.76
N TYR A 2 17.92 -20.30 -10.96
CA TYR A 2 16.95 -21.40 -10.84
C TYR A 2 15.99 -21.05 -9.69
N TYR A 3 14.94 -20.28 -9.99
CA TYR A 3 13.90 -19.95 -9.02
C TYR A 3 13.10 -21.23 -8.76
N LYS A 4 13.49 -21.99 -7.73
CA LYS A 4 12.77 -23.19 -7.28
C LYS A 4 11.50 -22.75 -6.55
N ASN A 5 10.55 -22.32 -7.36
CA ASN A 5 9.24 -21.86 -6.93
C ASN A 5 8.41 -23.09 -6.55
N ASN A 6 8.17 -23.31 -5.26
CA ASN A 6 7.00 -24.08 -4.85
C ASN A 6 5.79 -23.20 -5.16
N LYS A 7 5.38 -23.20 -6.44
CA LYS A 7 4.21 -22.48 -6.93
C LYS A 7 3.00 -22.97 -6.15
N ASN A 8 2.60 -22.22 -5.15
CA ASN A 8 1.30 -22.38 -4.53
C ASN A 8 0.26 -21.80 -5.48
N VAL A 9 -0.02 -22.53 -6.57
CA VAL A 9 -1.05 -22.19 -7.57
C VAL A 9 -2.38 -21.88 -6.89
N PHE A 10 -2.66 -22.54 -5.76
CA PHE A 10 -3.81 -22.25 -4.90
C PHE A 10 -3.85 -20.80 -4.41
N LEU A 11 -2.74 -20.24 -3.93
CA LEU A 11 -2.66 -18.85 -3.47
C LEU A 11 -2.83 -17.88 -4.64
N GLU A 12 -2.21 -18.17 -5.79
CA GLU A 12 -2.39 -17.36 -7.01
C GLU A 12 -3.86 -17.32 -7.44
N LEU A 13 -4.54 -18.47 -7.43
CA LEU A 13 -5.96 -18.57 -7.78
C LEU A 13 -6.85 -17.82 -6.78
N LEU A 14 -6.50 -17.88 -5.49
CA LEU A 14 -7.19 -17.12 -4.44
C LEU A 14 -7.01 -15.60 -4.62
N ILE A 15 -5.81 -15.13 -4.99
CA ILE A 15 -5.57 -13.71 -5.34
C ILE A 15 -6.45 -13.29 -6.51
N VAL A 16 -6.45 -14.07 -7.60
CA VAL A 16 -7.22 -13.73 -8.80
C VAL A 16 -8.71 -13.68 -8.47
N ALA A 17 -9.23 -14.65 -7.72
CA ALA A 17 -10.63 -14.65 -7.28
C ALA A 17 -10.95 -13.44 -6.40
N PHE A 18 -10.07 -13.07 -5.45
CA PHE A 18 -10.26 -11.90 -4.60
C PHE A 18 -10.22 -10.58 -5.39
N CYS A 19 -9.29 -10.44 -6.33
CA CYS A 19 -9.24 -9.30 -7.24
C CYS A 19 -10.51 -9.18 -8.08
N LEU A 20 -11.04 -10.31 -8.59
CA LEU A 20 -12.29 -10.33 -9.34
C LEU A 20 -13.50 -9.96 -8.47
N LEU A 21 -13.56 -10.45 -7.23
CA LEU A 21 -14.63 -10.11 -6.28
C LEU A 21 -14.64 -8.62 -5.91
N LEU A 22 -13.45 -8.02 -5.72
CA LEU A 22 -13.31 -6.58 -5.53
C LEU A 22 -13.69 -5.80 -6.81
N PHE A 23 -13.22 -6.23 -7.98
CA PHE A 23 -13.49 -5.58 -9.26
C PHE A 23 -14.99 -5.55 -9.59
N LEU A 24 -15.68 -6.65 -9.32
CA LEU A 24 -17.12 -6.78 -9.54
C LEU A 24 -17.96 -6.16 -8.41
N HIS A 25 -17.33 -5.53 -7.41
CA HIS A 25 -17.98 -4.88 -6.27
C HIS A 25 -18.90 -5.83 -5.47
N PHE A 26 -18.65 -7.15 -5.52
CA PHE A 26 -19.45 -8.16 -4.83
C PHE A 26 -19.26 -8.15 -3.30
N ILE A 27 -18.24 -7.44 -2.81
CA ILE A 27 -17.96 -7.27 -1.37
C ILE A 27 -18.65 -5.98 -0.90
N PRO A 28 -19.82 -6.07 -0.21
CA PRO A 28 -20.49 -4.89 0.33
C PRO A 28 -19.62 -4.28 1.44
N GLY A 29 -19.31 -2.99 1.35
CA GLY A 29 -18.40 -2.29 2.29
C GLY A 29 -17.27 -1.51 1.61
N VAL A 30 -17.09 -1.68 0.29
CA VAL A 30 -16.17 -0.88 -0.56
C VAL A 30 -16.83 0.42 -1.04
N ASN A 31 -17.80 0.93 -0.30
CA ASN A 31 -18.46 2.18 -0.65
C ASN A 31 -17.67 3.30 0.01
N ASN A 32 -16.58 3.73 -0.66
CA ASN A 32 -15.86 4.99 -0.46
C ASN A 32 -16.42 5.81 0.71
N VAL A 33 -16.03 5.49 1.94
CA VAL A 33 -16.71 6.01 3.12
C VAL A 33 -16.38 7.50 3.19
N LYS A 34 -17.40 8.35 3.16
CA LYS A 34 -17.20 9.79 3.26
C LYS A 34 -16.76 10.12 4.69
N ILE A 35 -15.49 10.49 4.87
CA ILE A 35 -14.93 10.85 6.18
C ILE A 35 -15.01 12.35 6.40
N LEU A 36 -14.65 13.16 5.40
CA LEU A 36 -14.77 14.61 5.46
C LEU A 36 -15.73 15.09 4.40
N ASP A 37 -16.65 15.96 4.78
CA ASP A 37 -17.57 16.63 3.86
C ASP A 37 -17.31 18.12 3.83
N LYS A 38 -16.80 18.61 2.68
CA LYS A 38 -16.57 20.04 2.41
C LYS A 38 -15.87 20.78 3.56
N VAL A 39 -14.84 20.16 4.13
CA VAL A 39 -14.06 20.75 5.22
C VAL A 39 -12.98 21.64 4.63
N HIS A 40 -12.70 22.77 5.28
CA HIS A 40 -11.60 23.66 4.92
C HIS A 40 -10.36 23.28 5.74
N ALA A 41 -9.23 23.02 5.08
CA ALA A 41 -7.97 22.71 5.76
C ALA A 41 -7.33 23.96 6.40
N SER A 42 -7.57 25.14 5.82
CA SER A 42 -7.05 26.44 6.26
C SER A 42 -7.92 27.58 5.72
N GLU A 43 -7.73 28.80 6.24
CA GLU A 43 -8.54 29.97 5.87
C GLU A 43 -8.53 30.30 4.36
N HIS A 44 -7.45 29.93 3.67
CA HIS A 44 -7.29 30.13 2.23
C HIS A 44 -7.53 28.88 1.39
N SER A 45 -7.85 27.73 2.00
CA SER A 45 -8.04 26.47 1.29
C SER A 45 -9.48 26.31 0.80
N SER A 46 -9.64 25.81 -0.43
CA SER A 46 -10.95 25.40 -0.94
C SER A 46 -11.50 24.22 -0.15
N ALA A 47 -12.82 24.18 0.07
CA ALA A 47 -13.48 23.06 0.72
C ALA A 47 -13.17 21.74 -0.02
N PHE A 48 -12.68 20.74 0.70
CA PHE A 48 -12.42 19.41 0.15
C PHE A 48 -13.28 18.35 0.85
N THR A 49 -13.58 17.30 0.10
CA THR A 49 -14.35 16.14 0.58
C THR A 49 -13.44 14.93 0.49
N LEU A 50 -13.29 14.20 1.60
CA LEU A 50 -12.42 13.04 1.66
C LEU A 50 -13.25 11.77 1.75
N TYR A 51 -13.06 10.90 0.76
CA TYR A 51 -13.61 9.56 0.73
C TYR A 51 -12.51 8.54 1.02
N PHE A 52 -12.77 7.66 1.97
CA PHE A 52 -11.87 6.59 2.34
C PHE A 52 -12.26 5.32 1.61
N SER A 53 -11.43 4.97 0.63
CA SER A 53 -11.57 3.76 -0.17
C SER A 53 -10.81 2.63 0.51
N PHE A 54 -11.52 1.70 1.16
CA PHE A 54 -10.90 0.59 1.90
C PHE A 54 -10.32 -0.50 0.98
N ASP A 55 -10.78 -0.58 -0.27
CA ASP A 55 -10.24 -1.45 -1.32
C ASP A 55 -8.79 -1.13 -1.70
N LYS A 56 -8.44 0.16 -1.81
CA LYS A 56 -7.14 0.58 -2.34
C LYS A 56 -5.96 0.05 -1.49
N PRO A 57 -5.99 0.10 -0.15
CA PRO A 57 -4.93 -0.49 0.67
C PRO A 57 -4.97 -2.01 0.71
N LEU A 58 -6.18 -2.61 0.71
CA LEU A 58 -6.35 -4.06 0.83
C LEU A 58 -5.62 -4.82 -0.27
N GLY A 59 -5.65 -4.33 -1.51
CA GLY A 59 -4.92 -4.96 -2.62
C GLY A 59 -3.41 -5.05 -2.36
N VAL A 60 -2.81 -4.01 -1.79
CA VAL A 60 -1.37 -3.96 -1.46
C VAL A 60 -1.04 -4.93 -0.31
N PHE A 61 -1.86 -4.97 0.73
CA PHE A 61 -1.65 -5.89 1.85
C PHE A 61 -1.80 -7.35 1.44
N LEU A 62 -2.77 -7.65 0.58
CA LEU A 62 -2.99 -9.00 0.06
C LEU A 62 -1.79 -9.44 -0.79
N LEU A 63 -1.26 -8.55 -1.63
CA LEU A 63 -0.05 -8.79 -2.42
C LEU A 63 1.16 -9.10 -1.52
N PHE A 64 1.32 -8.37 -0.41
CA PHE A 64 2.40 -8.63 0.55
C PHE A 64 2.29 -9.98 1.24
N LEU A 65 1.08 -10.39 1.62
CA LEU A 65 0.84 -11.67 2.27
C LEU A 65 1.12 -12.85 1.33
N LEU A 66 0.81 -12.67 0.04
CA LEU A 66 0.77 -13.76 -0.94
C LEU A 66 2.05 -13.85 -1.78
N MET A 67 2.82 -12.75 -1.85
CA MET A 67 4.14 -12.71 -2.48
C MET A 67 5.20 -12.25 -1.48
N PRO A 68 5.54 -13.06 -0.46
CA PRO A 68 6.55 -12.71 0.53
C PRO A 68 7.94 -12.51 -0.10
N SER A 69 8.17 -13.10 -1.27
CA SER A 69 9.38 -12.91 -2.07
C SER A 69 9.60 -11.46 -2.54
N LEU A 70 8.58 -10.59 -2.50
CA LEU A 70 8.77 -9.14 -2.70
C LEU A 70 9.73 -8.52 -1.70
N PHE A 71 9.80 -9.07 -0.48
CA PHE A 71 10.68 -8.60 0.58
C PHE A 71 12.01 -9.36 0.60
N GLU A 72 12.14 -10.43 -0.19
CA GLU A 72 13.37 -11.18 -0.31
C GLU A 72 14.29 -10.52 -1.33
N ASN A 73 15.29 -9.81 -0.82
CA ASN A 73 16.37 -9.30 -1.66
C ASN A 73 17.47 -10.36 -1.79
N LEU A 74 17.41 -11.15 -2.87
CA LEU A 74 18.43 -12.16 -3.20
C LEU A 74 19.84 -11.55 -3.42
N ASN A 75 19.91 -10.27 -3.79
CA ASN A 75 21.15 -9.52 -3.97
C ASN A 75 21.26 -8.43 -2.89
N ARG A 76 21.17 -8.82 -1.62
CA ARG A 76 21.19 -7.89 -0.48
C ARG A 76 22.52 -7.12 -0.42
N ILE A 77 22.55 -5.96 -1.06
CA ILE A 77 23.64 -5.00 -0.92
C ILE A 77 23.48 -4.37 0.46
N LYS A 78 24.48 -4.54 1.33
CA LYS A 78 24.49 -3.87 2.64
C LYS A 78 24.50 -2.36 2.39
N PRO A 79 23.52 -1.60 2.92
CA PRO A 79 23.52 -0.16 2.73
C PRO A 79 24.78 0.42 3.37
N LYS A 80 25.43 1.36 2.68
CA LYS A 80 26.52 2.14 3.29
C LYS A 80 25.94 2.91 4.48
N LEU A 81 26.76 3.19 5.51
CA LEU A 81 26.32 3.92 6.71
C LEU A 81 25.53 5.20 6.39
N PHE A 82 25.97 5.96 5.37
CA PHE A 82 25.27 7.17 4.91
C PHE A 82 23.86 6.89 4.36
N GLN A 83 23.67 5.82 3.58
CA GLN A 83 22.36 5.44 3.04
C GLN A 83 21.41 4.97 4.15
N ALA A 84 21.94 4.23 5.13
CA ALA A 84 21.16 3.81 6.30
C ALA A 84 20.75 5.01 7.16
N ALA A 85 21.66 5.95 7.39
CA ALA A 85 21.38 7.19 8.11
C ALA A 85 20.34 8.05 7.38
N LEU A 86 20.44 8.19 6.05
CA LEU A 86 19.47 8.94 5.25
C LEU A 86 18.08 8.29 5.28
N LEU A 87 18.01 6.97 5.22
CA LEU A 87 16.75 6.23 5.28
C LEU A 87 16.08 6.40 6.66
N PHE A 88 16.86 6.36 7.74
CA PHE A 88 16.39 6.64 9.10
C PHE A 88 15.97 8.09 9.30
N ALA A 89 16.64 9.04 8.66
CA ALA A 89 16.32 10.46 8.75
C ALA A 89 15.08 10.84 7.92
N SER A 90 14.70 10.03 6.92
CA SER A 90 13.60 10.34 6.00
C SER A 90 12.25 10.67 6.65
N PRO A 91 11.78 9.98 7.72
CA PRO A 91 10.50 10.32 8.36
C PRO A 91 10.58 11.68 9.07
N PHE A 92 11.74 12.00 9.66
CA PHE A 92 11.99 13.28 10.33
C PHE A 92 12.11 14.43 9.34
N LEU A 93 12.73 14.20 8.19
CA LEU A 93 12.82 15.16 7.08
C LEU A 93 11.44 15.49 6.51
N LEU A 94 10.60 14.46 6.31
CA LEU A 94 9.20 14.66 5.94
C LEU A 94 8.50 15.52 6.99
N LEU A 95 8.53 15.13 8.27
CA LEU A 95 7.87 15.89 9.36
C LEU A 95 8.40 17.32 9.53
N SER A 96 9.62 17.61 9.09
CA SER A 96 10.21 18.95 9.13
C SER A 96 9.68 19.88 8.03
N ILE A 97 8.99 19.35 7.01
CA ILE A 97 8.38 20.18 5.96
C ILE A 97 7.20 20.92 6.61
N PRO A 98 7.15 22.26 6.55
CA PRO A 98 5.97 23.00 6.98
C PRO A 98 4.86 22.75 5.96
N TRP A 99 3.95 21.83 6.28
CA TRP A 99 2.69 21.62 5.59
C TRP A 99 1.63 22.61 6.07
#